data_AF-A0A7K8YBL9-F1
#
_entry.id   AF-A0A7K8YBL9-F1
#
_cell.length_a   1.000
_cell.length_b   1.000
_cell.length_c   1.000
_cell.angle_alpha   90.00
_cell.angle_beta   90.00
_cell.angle_gamma   90.00
#
_symmetry.space_group_name_H-M   'P 1'
#
loop_
_entity.id
_entity.type
_entity.pdbx_description
1 polymer ?
#
loop_
_entity_poly.entity_id
_entity_poly.type
_entity_poly.pdbx_seq_one_letter_code
_entity_poly.pdbx_strand_id
1 'polypeptide(L)'
;GFLFAEKCPPFPRTEFADITAERYVPGTELYYECDSGYDRRSGDHPGIKCKREQQGASWAYSGFKCIDKNILLSMGPVTEVPFTQEPESKTQSPAPQKQEDFSDFNQKDFCGPPKALPHASIKVRKYYYMGQELHFKCQSGYDKRPPTFGTSTCKKVNGSIIWTPLDMQCTNDS
;
A
#
# COMPACT_ATOMS: atom_id res chain seq x y z
N GLY A 1 2.37 13.29 25.60
CA GLY A 1 0.99 13.27 25.08
C GLY A 1 0.95 12.45 23.81
N PHE A 2 0.09 11.45 23.73
CA PHE A 2 -0.13 10.68 22.49
C PHE A 2 -0.91 11.57 21.51
N LEU A 3 -0.27 12.04 20.44
CA LEU A 3 -0.98 12.67 19.34
C LEU A 3 -1.74 11.56 18.61
N PHE A 4 -3.05 11.45 18.87
CA PHE A 4 -3.92 10.67 17.99
C PHE A 4 -3.88 11.32 16.61
N ALA A 5 -3.52 10.56 15.58
CA ALA A 5 -3.64 11.02 14.22
C ALA A 5 -5.13 11.30 13.93
N GLU A 6 -5.50 12.56 13.74
CA GLU A 6 -6.88 12.95 13.44
C GLU A 6 -7.29 12.32 12.08
N LYS A 7 -8.49 11.75 12.00
CA LYS A 7 -8.97 11.05 10.79
C LYS A 7 -9.43 12.06 9.73
N CYS A 8 -9.09 11.77 8.48
CA CYS A 8 -9.62 12.49 7.33
C CYS A 8 -11.02 12.00 6.98
N PRO A 9 -11.86 12.86 6.39
CA PRO A 9 -13.08 12.40 5.75
C PRO A 9 -12.75 11.38 4.65
N PRO A 10 -13.65 10.42 4.37
CA PRO A 10 -13.49 9.54 3.22
C PRO A 10 -13.24 10.35 1.96
N PHE A 11 -12.21 9.98 1.19
CA PHE A 11 -11.94 10.66 -0.07
C PHE A 11 -13.10 10.37 -1.04
N PRO A 12 -13.65 11.39 -1.75
CA PRO A 12 -14.65 11.15 -2.78
C PRO A 12 -14.06 10.24 -3.86
N ARG A 13 -14.80 9.22 -4.30
CA ARG A 13 -14.29 8.29 -5.32
C ARG A 13 -13.99 9.08 -6.60
N THR A 14 -12.73 9.10 -7.02
CA THR A 14 -12.34 9.56 -8.36
C THR A 14 -12.52 8.40 -9.31
N GLU A 15 -13.47 8.51 -10.22
CA GLU A 15 -13.70 7.50 -11.25
C GLU A 15 -12.50 7.45 -12.21
N PHE A 16 -12.11 6.24 -12.63
CA PHE A 16 -11.07 6.01 -13.65
C PHE A 16 -9.67 6.58 -13.30
N ALA A 17 -9.39 6.78 -12.02
CA ALA A 17 -8.07 7.20 -11.54
C ALA A 17 -7.50 6.17 -10.56
N ASP A 18 -6.24 5.82 -10.74
CA ASP A 18 -5.47 5.06 -9.77
C ASP A 18 -5.00 5.99 -8.65
N ILE A 19 -5.21 5.55 -7.40
CA ILE A 19 -4.84 6.31 -6.20
C ILE A 19 -3.67 5.60 -5.55
N THR A 20 -2.57 6.33 -5.40
CA THR A 20 -1.38 5.85 -4.71
C THR A 20 -1.01 6.80 -3.58
N ALA A 21 -0.44 6.28 -2.51
CA ALA A 21 0.08 7.10 -1.43
C ALA A 21 1.59 6.87 -1.36
N GLU A 22 2.37 7.94 -1.50
CA GLU A 22 3.83 7.86 -1.42
C GLU A 22 4.34 7.77 0.03
N ARG A 23 3.59 8.37 0.96
CA ARG A 23 3.98 8.49 2.37
C ARG A 23 2.79 8.18 3.27
N TYR A 24 3.04 7.55 4.39
CA TYR A 24 2.03 7.01 5.29
C TYR A 24 2.33 7.41 6.73
N VAL A 25 1.34 8.02 7.39
CA VAL A 25 1.50 8.53 8.76
C VAL A 25 1.57 7.38 9.77
N PRO A 26 2.46 7.39 10.78
CA PRO A 26 2.48 6.39 11.83
C PRO A 26 1.09 6.16 12.47
N GLY A 27 0.73 4.89 12.69
CA GLY A 27 -0.59 4.46 13.16
C GLY A 27 -1.51 3.97 12.05
N THR A 28 -1.22 4.32 10.80
CA THR A 28 -1.88 3.86 9.57
C THR A 28 -1.88 2.34 9.44
N GLU A 29 -3.05 1.73 9.24
CA GLU A 29 -3.24 0.27 9.06
C GLU A 29 -3.81 -0.13 7.68
N LEU A 30 -3.05 -0.87 6.88
CA LEU A 30 -3.47 -1.39 5.56
C LEU A 30 -3.76 -2.88 5.65
N TYR A 31 -4.56 -3.39 4.73
CA TYR A 31 -4.83 -4.81 4.60
C TYR A 31 -4.56 -5.24 3.16
N TYR A 32 -3.91 -6.38 3.01
CA TYR A 32 -3.83 -7.04 1.72
C TYR A 32 -5.05 -7.92 1.47
N GLU A 33 -5.34 -8.13 0.20
CA GLU A 33 -6.33 -9.03 -0.33
C GLU A 33 -5.63 -9.94 -1.36
N CYS A 34 -5.84 -11.25 -1.24
CA CYS A 34 -5.25 -12.21 -2.17
C CYS A 34 -5.96 -12.15 -3.52
N ASP A 35 -5.20 -12.34 -4.59
CA ASP A 35 -5.73 -12.44 -5.93
C ASP A 35 -6.62 -13.68 -6.10
N SER A 36 -7.47 -13.67 -7.13
CA SER A 36 -8.33 -14.82 -7.43
C SER A 36 -7.51 -16.09 -7.63
N GLY A 37 -7.95 -17.20 -7.01
CA GLY A 37 -7.22 -18.47 -7.01
C GLY A 37 -6.25 -18.66 -5.83
N TYR A 38 -5.96 -17.60 -5.08
CA TYR A 38 -5.09 -17.65 -3.90
C TYR A 38 -5.86 -17.32 -2.62
N ASP A 39 -5.41 -17.87 -1.50
CA ASP A 39 -5.93 -17.54 -0.17
C ASP A 39 -4.82 -17.57 0.88
N ARG A 40 -5.08 -16.96 2.02
CA ARG A 40 -4.21 -17.03 3.20
C ARG A 40 -4.57 -18.24 4.05
N ARG A 41 -3.65 -18.71 4.90
CA ARG A 41 -4.01 -19.72 5.90
C ARG A 41 -5.02 -19.13 6.89
N SER A 42 -5.91 -19.99 7.39
CA SER A 42 -6.81 -19.60 8.47
C SER A 42 -6.01 -19.14 9.68
N GLY A 43 -6.36 -17.97 10.23
CA GLY A 43 -5.63 -17.34 11.34
C GLY A 43 -4.54 -16.34 10.94
N ASP A 44 -4.02 -16.38 9.70
CA ASP A 44 -3.00 -15.41 9.28
C ASP A 44 -3.59 -14.01 9.11
N HIS A 45 -3.02 -13.01 9.77
CA HIS A 45 -3.52 -11.63 9.70
C HIS A 45 -2.93 -10.90 8.47
N PRO A 46 -3.73 -10.43 7.50
CA PRO A 46 -3.21 -9.75 6.30
C PRO A 46 -2.93 -8.25 6.50
N GLY A 47 -3.06 -7.77 7.74
CA GLY A 47 -2.88 -6.35 8.07
C GLY A 47 -1.42 -5.98 8.29
N ILE A 48 -1.07 -4.77 7.87
CA ILE A 48 0.21 -4.12 8.15
C ILE A 48 -0.04 -2.77 8.81
N LYS A 49 0.86 -2.37 9.71
CA LYS A 49 0.73 -1.11 10.43
C LYS A 49 2.02 -0.29 10.33
N CYS A 50 1.88 0.96 9.94
CA CYS A 50 2.99 1.90 9.97
C CYS A 50 3.31 2.23 11.43
N LYS A 51 4.52 1.90 11.89
CA LYS A 51 4.98 2.15 13.26
C LYS A 51 6.12 3.16 13.22
N ARG A 52 6.22 3.97 14.27
CA ARG A 52 7.39 4.81 14.50
C ARG A 52 8.44 4.00 15.25
N GLU A 53 9.63 3.88 14.68
CA GLU A 53 10.81 3.23 15.28
C GLU A 53 11.91 4.27 15.53
N GLN A 54 13.00 3.87 16.21
CA GLN A 54 14.08 4.77 16.61
C GLN A 54 14.82 5.40 15.42
N GLN A 55 14.88 4.71 14.28
CA GLN A 55 15.57 5.15 13.06
C GLN A 55 14.62 5.68 11.98
N GLY A 56 13.32 5.73 12.28
CA GLY A 56 12.29 6.21 11.38
C GLY A 56 11.03 5.35 11.43
N ALA A 57 10.05 5.65 10.58
CA ALA A 57 8.81 4.93 10.50
C ALA A 57 8.91 3.78 9.49
N SER A 58 8.46 2.60 9.90
CA SER A 58 8.52 1.39 9.09
C SER A 58 7.21 0.58 9.18
N TRP A 59 6.95 -0.22 8.15
CA TRP A 59 5.80 -1.10 8.12
C TRP A 59 6.06 -2.36 8.95
N ALA A 60 5.21 -2.60 9.94
CA ALA A 60 5.16 -3.86 10.65
C ALA A 60 4.34 -4.88 9.84
N TYR A 61 5.02 -5.92 9.35
CA TYR A 61 4.41 -7.04 8.64
C TYR A 61 4.14 -8.21 9.59
N SER A 62 3.00 -8.85 9.42
CA SER A 62 2.58 -10.05 10.15
C SER A 62 3.16 -11.36 9.58
N GLY A 63 3.79 -11.32 8.40
CA GLY A 63 4.37 -12.50 7.75
C GLY A 63 3.39 -13.36 6.94
N PHE A 64 2.15 -12.93 6.76
CA PHE A 64 1.15 -13.64 5.96
C PHE A 64 1.60 -13.81 4.50
N LYS A 65 1.08 -14.84 3.83
CA LYS A 65 1.31 -15.14 2.42
C LYS A 65 0.03 -15.60 1.76
N CYS A 66 -0.13 -15.29 0.47
CA CYS A 66 -1.19 -15.85 -0.36
C CYS A 66 -0.66 -17.15 -1.00
N ILE A 67 -1.41 -18.23 -0.83
CA ILE A 67 -1.08 -19.60 -1.25
C ILE A 67 -2.18 -20.06 -2.19
N ASP A 68 -1.81 -20.83 -3.22
CA ASP A 68 -2.79 -21.41 -4.14
C ASP A 68 -3.84 -22.21 -3.37
N LYS A 69 -5.12 -21.94 -3.67
CA LYS A 69 -6.25 -22.62 -3.02
C LYS A 69 -6.20 -24.13 -3.18
N ASN A 70 -5.70 -24.65 -4.31
CA ASN A 70 -5.57 -26.09 -4.53
C ASN A 70 -4.58 -26.72 -3.56
N ILE A 71 -3.48 -26.01 -3.22
CA ILE A 71 -2.52 -26.47 -2.21
C ILE A 71 -3.17 -26.44 -0.82
N LEU A 72 -3.88 -25.36 -0.49
CA LEU A 72 -4.58 -25.25 0.80
C LEU A 72 -5.65 -26.34 0.99
N LEU A 73 -6.39 -26.68 -0.08
CA LEU A 73 -7.40 -27.73 -0.07
C LEU A 73 -6.78 -29.14 -0.02
N SER A 74 -5.56 -29.31 -0.54
CA SER A 74 -4.83 -30.59 -0.47
C SER A 74 -4.21 -30.87 0.91
N MET A 75 -4.12 -29.87 1.79
CA MET A 75 -3.62 -30.00 3.16
C MET A 75 -4.74 -30.32 4.19
N GLY A 76 -5.50 -31.40 3.97
CA GLY A 76 -6.23 -32.09 5.06
C GLY A 76 -5.29 -32.49 6.20
N PRO A 77 -5.74 -33.02 7.37
CA PRO A 77 -4.85 -33.25 8.51
C PRO A 77 -3.75 -34.25 8.14
N VAL A 78 -2.53 -33.78 7.91
CA VAL A 78 -1.39 -34.62 7.51
C VAL A 78 -0.59 -34.97 8.75
N THR A 79 -0.67 -36.25 9.13
CA THR A 79 0.35 -36.94 9.92
C THR A 79 1.72 -36.69 9.29
N GLU A 80 2.65 -36.23 10.12
CA GLU A 80 4.04 -35.92 9.81
C GLU A 80 4.67 -36.89 8.80
N VAL A 81 5.18 -36.35 7.69
CA VAL A 81 6.25 -37.00 6.93
C VAL A 81 7.26 -35.92 6.53
N PRO A 82 8.55 -36.04 6.92
CA PRO A 82 9.57 -35.07 6.57
C PRO A 82 10.01 -35.32 5.13
N PHE A 83 9.89 -34.32 4.27
CA PHE A 83 10.51 -34.35 2.94
C PHE A 83 11.66 -33.35 2.89
N THR A 84 12.85 -33.88 3.16
CA THR A 84 14.15 -33.24 2.97
C THR A 84 14.45 -33.19 1.48
N GLN A 85 14.38 -32.03 0.82
CA GLN A 85 15.07 -31.79 -0.46
C GLN A 85 15.49 -30.31 -0.60
N GLU A 86 16.79 -30.06 -0.48
CA GLU A 86 17.50 -29.01 -1.21
C GLU A 86 17.73 -29.52 -2.65
N PRO A 87 17.71 -28.67 -3.69
CA PRO A 87 19.00 -28.25 -4.22
C PRO A 87 19.07 -26.83 -4.86
N GLU A 88 20.25 -26.25 -4.67
CA GLU A 88 21.10 -25.53 -5.64
C GLU A 88 20.81 -24.08 -6.05
N SER A 89 21.77 -23.24 -5.65
CA SER A 89 22.06 -21.91 -6.16
C SER A 89 22.39 -21.90 -7.65
N LYS A 90 21.91 -20.87 -8.38
CA LYS A 90 22.74 -20.12 -9.33
C LYS A 90 22.36 -18.64 -9.38
N THR A 91 23.39 -17.83 -9.17
CA THR A 91 23.47 -16.37 -9.33
C THR A 91 23.19 -15.94 -10.77
N GLN A 92 22.43 -14.85 -10.94
CA GLN A 92 22.78 -13.79 -11.90
C GLN A 92 22.05 -12.48 -11.56
N SER A 93 22.85 -11.50 -11.14
CA SER A 93 22.48 -10.10 -10.90
C SER A 93 22.34 -9.33 -12.23
N PRO A 94 21.48 -8.32 -12.27
CA PRO A 94 21.80 -7.08 -12.97
C PRO A 94 22.06 -5.92 -11.99
N ALA A 95 23.04 -5.10 -12.33
CA ALA A 95 23.61 -3.99 -11.56
C ALA A 95 22.74 -2.70 -11.65
N PRO A 96 23.09 -1.58 -10.98
CA PRO A 96 22.17 -0.76 -10.20
C PRO A 96 21.64 0.46 -10.97
N GLN A 97 20.33 0.70 -10.92
CA GLN A 97 19.79 2.00 -11.29
C GLN A 97 19.82 2.93 -10.07
N LYS A 98 20.85 3.77 -10.09
CA LYS A 98 21.08 4.96 -9.27
C LYS A 98 19.78 5.75 -9.09
N GLN A 99 19.15 5.62 -7.93
CA GLN A 99 18.02 6.44 -7.55
C GLN A 99 18.57 7.71 -6.89
N GLU A 100 18.27 8.84 -7.50
CA GLU A 100 18.79 10.15 -7.14
C GLU A 100 18.36 10.54 -5.73
N ASP A 101 19.33 11.08 -5.00
CA ASP A 101 19.27 11.55 -3.63
C ASP A 101 18.37 12.78 -3.55
N PHE A 102 17.09 12.57 -3.23
CA PHE A 102 16.15 13.64 -2.91
C PHE A 102 15.91 13.68 -1.40
N SER A 103 16.77 14.47 -0.75
CA SER A 103 16.52 15.27 0.45
C SER A 103 15.98 14.52 1.68
N ASP A 104 16.98 14.09 2.45
CA ASP A 104 17.03 13.82 3.88
C ASP A 104 16.22 14.84 4.73
N PHE A 105 15.82 14.37 5.92
CA PHE A 105 15.13 15.04 7.05
C PHE A 105 13.62 14.85 7.30
N ASN A 106 12.72 14.78 6.33
CA ASN A 106 11.28 14.54 6.63
C ASN A 106 10.77 13.13 6.32
N GLN A 107 11.53 12.33 5.56
CA GLN A 107 11.08 11.00 5.13
C GLN A 107 11.14 9.94 6.24
N LYS A 108 12.00 10.14 7.26
CA LYS A 108 12.12 9.21 8.39
C LYS A 108 10.88 9.18 9.27
N ASP A 109 9.98 10.15 9.23
CA ASP A 109 8.79 10.16 10.09
C ASP A 109 7.57 9.45 9.49
N PHE A 110 7.62 9.05 8.23
CA PHE A 110 6.52 8.41 7.50
C PHE A 110 6.97 7.07 6.92
N CYS A 111 6.05 6.11 6.85
CA CYS A 111 6.30 4.90 6.08
C CYS A 111 6.21 5.22 4.59
N GLY A 112 7.12 4.71 3.78
CA GLY A 112 6.99 4.75 2.32
C GLY A 112 5.90 3.81 1.80
N PRO A 113 5.81 3.58 0.48
CA PRO A 113 4.90 2.59 -0.08
C PRO A 113 5.17 1.20 0.53
N PRO A 114 4.12 0.48 0.94
CA PRO A 114 4.27 -0.89 1.41
C PRO A 114 4.77 -1.80 0.28
N LYS A 115 5.52 -2.84 0.64
CA LYS A 115 6.13 -3.73 -0.36
C LYS A 115 5.08 -4.53 -1.11
N ALA A 116 5.26 -4.75 -2.41
CA ALA A 116 4.42 -5.67 -3.15
C ALA A 116 4.56 -7.10 -2.58
N LEU A 117 3.44 -7.82 -2.49
CA LEU A 117 3.40 -9.22 -2.07
C LEU A 117 2.89 -10.07 -3.23
N PRO A 118 3.48 -11.25 -3.50
CA PRO A 118 3.02 -12.12 -4.57
C PRO A 118 1.56 -12.52 -4.36
N HIS A 119 0.78 -12.43 -5.44
CA HIS A 119 -0.64 -12.78 -5.47
C HIS A 119 -1.49 -12.00 -4.46
N ALA A 120 -1.09 -10.77 -4.16
CA ALA A 120 -1.80 -9.91 -3.21
C ALA A 120 -1.75 -8.45 -3.64
N SER A 121 -2.88 -7.77 -3.46
CA SER A 121 -3.02 -6.34 -3.66
C SER A 121 -3.49 -5.67 -2.37
N ILE A 122 -3.23 -4.37 -2.24
CA ILE A 122 -3.69 -3.63 -1.07
C ILE A 122 -5.15 -3.26 -1.26
N LYS A 123 -5.96 -3.64 -0.28
CA LYS A 123 -7.36 -3.28 -0.26
C LYS A 123 -7.51 -1.77 -0.17
N VAL A 124 -8.29 -1.21 -1.09
CA VAL A 124 -8.59 0.22 -1.14
C VAL A 124 -9.05 0.70 0.24
N ARG A 125 -8.38 1.72 0.76
CA ARG A 125 -8.67 2.23 2.09
C ARG A 125 -9.98 3.00 2.14
N LYS A 126 -10.72 2.77 3.23
CA LYS A 126 -11.91 3.55 3.57
C LYS A 126 -11.58 4.86 4.28
N TYR A 127 -10.45 4.93 5.00
CA TYR A 127 -10.08 6.09 5.83
C TYR A 127 -8.57 6.40 5.76
N TYR A 128 -8.26 7.69 5.76
CA TYR A 128 -6.90 8.23 5.82
C TYR A 128 -6.74 9.13 7.06
N TYR A 129 -5.52 9.58 7.33
CA TYR A 129 -5.19 10.38 8.51
C TYR A 129 -4.58 11.73 8.12
N MET A 130 -4.68 12.73 8.98
CA MET A 130 -4.15 14.07 8.72
C MET A 130 -2.68 14.03 8.33
N GLY A 131 -2.31 14.83 7.31
CA GLY A 131 -0.99 14.83 6.70
C GLY A 131 -0.82 13.76 5.61
N GLN A 132 -1.80 12.88 5.40
CA GLN A 132 -1.78 11.95 4.27
C GLN A 132 -1.82 12.71 2.95
N GLU A 133 -0.87 12.38 2.07
CA GLU A 133 -0.84 12.83 0.68
C GLU A 133 -1.16 11.65 -0.25
N LEU A 134 -2.07 11.89 -1.18
CA LEU A 134 -2.50 10.95 -2.21
C LEU A 134 -2.11 11.50 -3.58
N HIS A 135 -1.54 10.63 -4.40
CA HIS A 135 -1.15 10.88 -5.77
C HIS A 135 -2.11 10.12 -6.68
N PHE A 136 -2.69 10.86 -7.61
CA PHE A 136 -3.70 10.38 -8.54
C PHE A 136 -3.11 10.35 -9.93
N LYS A 137 -3.45 9.31 -10.67
CA LYS A 137 -3.12 9.17 -12.08
C LYS A 137 -4.32 8.60 -12.83
N CYS A 138 -4.70 9.23 -13.92
CA CYS A 138 -5.76 8.67 -14.77
C CYS A 138 -5.33 7.31 -15.34
N GLN A 139 -6.28 6.38 -15.38
CA GLN A 139 -6.11 5.11 -16.05
C GLN A 139 -5.97 5.33 -17.55
N SER A 140 -5.22 4.45 -18.21
CA SER A 140 -5.02 4.51 -19.65
C SER A 140 -6.36 4.48 -20.39
N GLY A 141 -6.57 5.44 -21.29
CA GLY A 141 -7.82 5.60 -22.04
C GLY A 141 -8.79 6.62 -21.43
N TYR A 142 -8.54 7.07 -20.20
CA TYR A 142 -9.30 8.13 -19.51
C TYR A 142 -8.46 9.39 -19.25
N ASP A 143 -7.26 9.43 -19.83
CA ASP A 143 -6.24 10.47 -19.70
C ASP A 143 -6.24 11.45 -20.89
N LYS A 144 -7.38 11.56 -21.60
CA LYS A 144 -7.52 12.37 -22.81
C LYS A 144 -7.41 13.88 -22.58
N ARG A 145 -7.66 14.35 -21.35
CA ARG A 145 -7.58 15.78 -20.98
C ARG A 145 -6.58 15.99 -19.85
N PRO A 146 -5.61 16.89 -19.99
CA PRO A 146 -4.75 17.29 -18.89
C PRO A 146 -5.54 18.16 -17.88
N PRO A 147 -5.14 18.15 -16.59
CA PRO A 147 -4.04 17.35 -16.03
C PRO A 147 -4.45 15.90 -15.78
N THR A 148 -3.58 14.97 -16.16
CA THR A 148 -3.79 13.51 -16.04
C THR A 148 -3.26 12.94 -14.72
N PHE A 149 -2.61 13.79 -13.92
CA PHE A 149 -2.08 13.51 -12.61
C PHE A 149 -2.43 14.64 -11.66
N GLY A 150 -2.47 14.35 -10.37
CA GLY A 150 -2.75 15.34 -9.34
C GLY A 150 -2.44 14.81 -7.96
N THR A 151 -2.35 15.72 -7.00
CA THR A 151 -2.08 15.37 -5.60
C THR A 151 -3.14 15.98 -4.71
N SER A 152 -3.62 15.22 -3.74
CA SER A 152 -4.48 15.73 -2.68
C SER A 152 -3.91 15.40 -1.30
N THR A 153 -3.78 16.43 -0.46
CA THR A 153 -3.26 16.30 0.90
C THR A 153 -4.37 16.59 1.89
N CYS A 154 -4.54 15.71 2.88
CA CYS A 154 -5.48 15.94 3.95
C CYS A 154 -4.89 16.87 5.01
N LYS A 155 -5.50 18.03 5.20
CA LYS A 155 -5.01 19.08 6.10
C LYS A 155 -6.14 19.78 6.84
N LYS A 156 -5.79 20.45 7.93
CA LYS A 156 -6.72 21.23 8.75
C LYS A 156 -6.71 22.68 8.27
N VAL A 157 -7.85 23.14 7.76
CA VAL A 157 -8.05 24.52 7.28
C VAL A 157 -9.18 25.14 8.09
N ASN A 158 -8.91 26.26 8.74
CA ASN A 158 -9.89 26.98 9.58
C ASN A 158 -10.61 26.09 10.62
N GLY A 159 -9.89 25.12 11.20
CA GLY A 159 -10.43 24.18 12.20
C GLY A 159 -11.10 22.94 11.62
N SER A 160 -11.37 22.88 10.31
CA SER A 160 -11.97 21.72 9.64
C SER A 160 -10.93 20.87 8.92
N ILE A 161 -11.04 19.54 9.00
CA ILE A 161 -10.15 18.60 8.30
C ILE A 161 -10.72 18.34 6.91
N ILE A 162 -10.01 18.78 5.87
CA ILE A 162 -10.42 18.68 4.48
C ILE A 162 -9.30 18.14 3.60
N TRP A 163 -9.67 17.53 2.48
CA TRP A 163 -8.75 17.25 1.38
C TRP A 163 -8.51 18.52 0.59
N THR A 164 -7.28 18.74 0.11
CA THR A 164 -7.05 19.80 -0.87
C THR A 164 -7.85 19.51 -2.15
N PRO A 165 -8.36 20.56 -2.81
CA PRO A 165 -8.96 20.41 -4.14
C PRO A 165 -8.01 19.64 -5.06
N LEU A 166 -8.59 18.71 -5.82
CA LEU A 166 -7.88 17.93 -6.81
C LEU A 166 -8.22 18.52 -8.18
N ASP A 167 -7.22 19.09 -8.84
CA ASP A 167 -7.41 19.84 -10.09
C ASP A 167 -7.37 18.93 -11.34
N MET A 168 -7.73 17.64 -11.21
CA MET A 168 -7.78 16.68 -12.33
C MET A 168 -9.13 16.00 -12.47
N GLN A 169 -9.49 15.65 -13.71
CA GLN A 169 -10.69 14.87 -14.05
C GLN A 169 -10.36 13.87 -15.15
N CYS A 170 -10.51 12.58 -14.86
CA CYS A 170 -10.33 11.52 -15.84
C CYS A 170 -11.61 11.36 -16.66
N THR A 171 -11.51 11.47 -17.98
CA THR A 171 -12.65 11.46 -18.90
C THR A 171 -12.38 10.55 -20.09
N ASN A 172 -13.40 9.82 -20.54
CA ASN A 172 -13.34 9.03 -21.77
C ASN A 172 -13.78 9.84 -23.01
N ASP A 173 -14.27 11.06 -22.81
CA ASP A 173 -14.84 11.88 -23.87
C ASP A 173 -13.84 12.02 -25.02
N SER A 174 -14.25 11.47 -26.16
CA SER A 174 -13.50 11.47 -27.43
C SER A 174 -13.60 12.81 -28.11
#